data_AF-A0A945X3B9-F1
#
_entry.id   AF-A0A945X3B9-F1
#
_cell.length_a   1.000
_cell.length_b   1.000
_cell.length_c   1.000
_cell.angle_alpha   90.00
_cell.angle_beta   90.00
_cell.angle_gamma   90.00
#
_symmetry.space_group_name_H-M   'P 1'
#
loop_
_entity.id
_entity.type
_entity.pdbx_description
1 polymer ?
#
loop_
_entity_poly.entity_id
_entity_poly.type
_entity_poly.pdbx_seq_one_letter_code
_entity_poly.pdbx_strand_id
1 'polypeptide(L)'
;MTKPYLAGPRNLGGFTNLLDALFSPFYGLDFSVFYDRYHPIIDFLVFVAFFIPVARLTLEKRFPGRAGKALAVAVGTILALSLVVAEASLGFSLRSFGPVAAGILIGTVGLVLFLLIKHAGAGTATAGSFAIILVYFILRAVLPDFFLWSSANPWSGFLHSIFVIAVLVALFRVSAALFHSREAYTSIGKLSDKVQSVAGNNRFEAEVTTNKKELGLLKHRLSKFTRKATKDSKEIVGEVRDIMTIVGENGADQRALAAIGEKLKVIAPKEHRIERELKRIVRTDLKLKAFDVSEIADLRKGYRALPDDQKKACRMQFLEAREKLGVEKRVHELTQAVHEYQKQFAYLLGMAVHSLTAARQDDTLQWLGKAIQEEERAEHVLEGILGLEKKLVALAKKQIQQAQAQN
;
A
#
# COMPACT_ATOMS: atom_id res chain seq x y z
N MET A 1 51.56 -32.91 30.56
CA MET A 1 50.30 -32.33 31.07
C MET A 1 49.31 -32.22 29.93
N THR A 2 48.39 -33.18 29.87
CA THR A 2 47.42 -33.41 28.78
C THR A 2 46.18 -32.52 28.97
N LYS A 3 45.83 -31.75 27.93
CA LYS A 3 44.59 -30.94 27.91
C LYS A 3 43.36 -31.87 27.86
N PRO A 4 42.32 -31.64 28.68
CA PRO A 4 41.12 -32.46 28.65
C PRO A 4 40.30 -32.16 27.39
N TYR A 5 39.89 -33.23 26.70
CA TYR A 5 38.90 -33.19 25.63
C TYR A 5 37.54 -32.75 26.20
N LEU A 6 37.06 -31.59 25.78
CA LEU A 6 35.69 -31.16 26.04
C LEU A 6 34.74 -32.05 25.25
N ALA A 7 33.91 -32.80 25.97
CA ALA A 7 32.85 -33.62 25.41
C ALA A 7 31.86 -32.74 24.62
N GLY A 8 31.69 -33.03 23.34
CA GLY A 8 30.72 -32.35 22.48
C GLY A 8 29.28 -32.51 22.99
N PRO A 9 28.38 -31.56 22.66
CA PRO A 9 27.01 -31.56 23.14
C PRO A 9 26.26 -32.81 22.68
N ARG A 10 25.64 -33.51 23.64
CA ARG A 10 24.77 -34.67 23.37
C ARG A 10 23.49 -34.18 22.72
N ASN A 11 23.37 -34.41 21.40
CA ASN A 11 22.15 -34.21 20.62
C ASN A 11 21.04 -35.15 21.12
N LEU A 12 20.13 -34.61 21.94
CA LEU A 12 18.87 -35.26 22.28
C LEU A 12 17.76 -34.66 21.41
N GLY A 13 17.30 -35.41 20.41
CA GLY A 13 15.97 -35.25 19.80
C GLY A 13 15.77 -34.17 18.73
N GLY A 14 16.13 -34.48 17.48
CA GLY A 14 15.17 -34.58 16.37
C GLY A 14 14.46 -33.34 15.80
N PHE A 15 14.70 -32.12 16.27
CA PHE A 15 14.32 -30.91 15.53
C PHE A 15 15.55 -30.02 15.37
N THR A 16 16.32 -30.25 14.31
CA THR A 16 17.23 -29.21 13.81
C THR A 16 16.35 -28.00 13.50
N ASN A 17 16.45 -26.92 14.28
CA ASN A 17 15.75 -25.69 13.96
C ASN A 17 16.09 -25.35 12.51
N LEU A 18 15.07 -25.12 11.69
CA LEU A 18 15.26 -24.73 10.28
C LEU A 18 16.18 -23.50 10.18
N LEU A 19 16.17 -22.65 11.21
CA LEU A 19 17.10 -21.54 11.39
C LEU A 19 18.54 -21.99 11.62
N ASP A 20 18.81 -23.01 12.43
CA ASP A 20 20.16 -23.52 12.66
C ASP A 20 20.76 -24.11 11.37
N ALA A 21 19.96 -24.80 10.56
CA ALA A 21 20.39 -25.28 9.24
C ALA A 21 20.66 -24.13 8.27
N LEU A 22 19.79 -23.10 8.25
CA LEU A 22 19.94 -21.92 7.39
C LEU A 22 21.17 -21.08 7.77
N PHE A 23 21.48 -20.99 9.07
CA PHE A 23 22.62 -20.23 9.58
C PHE A 23 23.90 -21.08 9.75
N SER A 24 23.83 -22.40 9.57
CA SER A 24 24.98 -23.33 9.65
C SER A 24 26.23 -22.87 8.87
N PRO A 25 26.13 -22.28 7.67
CA PRO A 25 27.33 -21.81 6.94
C PRO A 25 28.00 -20.60 7.59
N PHE A 26 27.31 -19.89 8.48
CA PHE A 26 27.79 -18.67 9.13
C PHE A 26 28.32 -18.91 10.55
N TYR A 27 28.24 -20.13 11.10
CA TYR A 27 28.70 -20.43 12.46
C TYR A 27 30.21 -20.24 12.70
N GLY A 28 31.01 -20.09 11.64
CA GLY A 28 32.43 -19.71 11.72
C GLY A 28 32.73 -18.25 11.38
N LEU A 29 31.72 -17.47 10.99
CA LEU A 29 31.85 -16.05 10.69
C LEU A 29 31.56 -15.25 11.96
N ASP A 30 32.63 -14.89 12.67
CA ASP A 30 32.53 -13.87 13.70
C ASP A 30 32.25 -12.51 13.04
N PHE A 31 30.98 -12.11 13.06
CA PHE A 31 30.53 -10.85 12.51
C PHE A 31 31.25 -9.65 13.13
N SER A 32 31.70 -9.74 14.39
CA SER A 32 32.48 -8.67 15.02
C SER A 32 33.84 -8.54 14.34
N VAL A 33 34.54 -9.66 14.12
CA VAL A 33 35.85 -9.66 13.46
C VAL A 33 35.74 -9.27 11.98
N PHE A 34 34.70 -9.75 11.29
CA PHE A 34 34.42 -9.38 9.91
C PHE A 34 34.11 -7.88 9.80
N TYR A 35 33.25 -7.36 10.67
CA TYR A 35 32.93 -5.94 10.70
C TYR A 35 34.17 -5.12 11.03
N ASP A 36 34.96 -5.48 12.04
CA ASP A 36 36.17 -4.73 12.40
C ASP A 36 37.17 -4.61 11.24
N ARG A 37 37.31 -5.66 10.44
CA ARG A 37 38.16 -5.67 9.25
C ARG A 37 37.60 -4.84 8.10
N TYR A 38 36.28 -4.81 7.92
CA TYR A 38 35.64 -4.22 6.74
C TYR A 38 34.70 -3.03 7.05
N HIS A 39 34.74 -2.48 8.27
CA HIS A 39 33.82 -1.43 8.72
C HIS A 39 33.77 -0.23 7.78
N PRO A 40 34.86 0.27 7.15
CA PRO A 40 34.75 1.44 6.28
C PRO A 40 33.91 1.17 5.04
N ILE A 41 33.96 -0.07 4.51
CA ILE A 41 33.17 -0.48 3.34
C ILE A 41 31.72 -0.72 3.74
N ILE A 42 31.51 -1.40 4.87
CA ILE A 42 30.16 -1.67 5.39
C ILE A 42 29.45 -0.35 5.71
N ASP A 43 30.13 0.56 6.39
CA ASP A 43 29.59 1.86 6.80
C ASP A 43 29.32 2.74 5.57
N PHE A 44 30.21 2.74 4.58
CA PHE A 44 29.96 3.37 3.28
C PHE A 44 28.67 2.86 2.63
N LEU A 45 28.48 1.54 2.54
CA LEU A 45 27.30 0.95 1.92
C LEU A 45 26.02 1.31 2.68
N VAL A 46 26.06 1.29 4.01
CA VAL A 46 24.93 1.71 4.86
C VAL A 46 24.61 3.19 4.64
N PHE A 47 25.62 4.06 4.61
CA PHE A 47 25.43 5.48 4.36
C PHE A 47 24.90 5.76 2.95
N VAL A 48 25.37 5.06 1.92
CA VAL A 48 24.83 5.16 0.55
C VAL A 48 23.36 4.75 0.51
N ALA A 49 23.02 3.62 1.14
CA ALA A 49 21.65 3.12 1.23
C ALA A 49 20.71 4.09 1.96
N PHE A 50 21.23 4.89 2.90
CA PHE A 50 20.47 5.91 3.62
C PHE A 50 20.38 7.25 2.85
N PHE A 51 21.51 7.79 2.38
CA PHE A 51 21.56 9.12 1.80
C PHE A 51 20.97 9.21 0.39
N ILE A 52 21.01 8.14 -0.42
CA ILE A 52 20.39 8.18 -1.76
C ILE A 52 18.86 8.36 -1.67
N PRO A 53 18.11 7.59 -0.87
CA PRO A 53 16.67 7.84 -0.67
C PRO A 53 16.36 9.23 -0.12
N VAL A 54 17.13 9.71 0.87
CA VAL A 54 16.94 11.06 1.44
C VAL A 54 17.17 12.13 0.38
N ALA A 55 18.29 12.07 -0.33
CA ALA A 55 18.61 12.99 -1.43
C ALA A 55 17.51 12.95 -2.50
N ARG A 56 17.02 11.75 -2.85
CA ARG A 56 15.92 11.60 -3.80
C ARG A 56 14.64 12.27 -3.30
N LEU A 57 14.21 12.02 -2.06
CA LEU A 57 13.02 12.64 -1.48
C LEU A 57 13.08 14.18 -1.47
N THR A 58 14.28 14.73 -1.27
CA THR A 58 14.51 16.18 -1.28
C THR A 58 14.60 16.77 -2.68
N LEU A 59 15.28 16.09 -3.62
CA LEU A 59 15.62 16.64 -4.94
C LEU A 59 14.61 16.27 -6.04
N GLU A 60 13.89 15.15 -5.93
CA GLU A 60 12.93 14.67 -6.94
C GLU A 60 11.77 15.65 -7.14
N LYS A 61 11.44 16.46 -6.11
CA LYS A 61 10.44 17.53 -6.24
C LYS A 61 10.90 18.70 -7.13
N ARG A 62 12.21 18.98 -7.16
CA ARG A 62 12.79 20.13 -7.87
C ARG A 62 13.34 19.75 -9.24
N PHE A 63 13.85 18.53 -9.38
CA PHE A 63 14.39 18.00 -10.63
C PHE A 63 13.68 16.68 -10.95
N PRO A 64 12.51 16.71 -11.62
CA PRO A 64 11.82 15.48 -12.01
C PRO A 64 12.56 14.77 -13.17
N GLY A 65 12.42 13.45 -13.25
CA GLY A 65 12.90 12.64 -14.38
C GLY A 65 14.26 11.95 -14.14
N ARG A 66 14.88 11.45 -15.23
CA ARG A 66 16.11 10.63 -15.17
C ARG A 66 17.31 11.42 -14.63
N ALA A 67 17.45 12.68 -15.02
CA ALA A 67 18.52 13.55 -14.57
C ALA A 67 18.45 13.80 -13.05
N GLY A 68 17.25 14.03 -12.50
CA GLY A 68 17.07 14.18 -11.05
C GLY A 68 17.41 12.93 -10.25
N LYS A 69 17.12 11.74 -10.79
CA LYS A 69 17.54 10.47 -10.18
C LYS A 69 19.06 10.32 -10.17
N ALA A 70 19.72 10.62 -11.28
CA ALA A 70 21.18 10.58 -11.35
C ALA A 70 21.82 11.59 -10.38
N LEU A 71 21.27 12.79 -10.28
CA LEU A 71 21.71 13.81 -9.33
C LEU A 71 21.52 13.36 -7.87
N ALA A 72 20.38 12.77 -7.54
CA ALA A 72 20.13 12.24 -6.20
C ALA A 72 21.12 11.12 -5.81
N VAL A 73 21.45 10.23 -6.75
CA VAL A 73 22.47 9.19 -6.55
C VAL A 73 23.85 9.81 -6.33
N ALA A 74 24.25 10.77 -7.18
CA ALA A 74 25.54 11.45 -7.06
C ALA A 74 25.68 12.17 -5.71
N VAL A 75 24.69 12.99 -5.33
CA VAL A 75 24.68 13.71 -4.05
C VAL A 75 24.67 12.75 -2.87
N GLY A 76 23.84 11.70 -2.90
CA GLY A 76 23.79 10.71 -1.83
C GLY A 76 25.12 9.96 -1.65
N THR A 77 25.81 9.64 -2.74
CA THR A 77 27.11 8.97 -2.71
C THR A 77 28.21 9.89 -2.17
N ILE A 78 28.22 11.17 -2.57
CA ILE A 78 29.16 12.16 -2.04
C ILE A 78 28.97 12.35 -0.53
N LEU A 79 27.72 12.46 -0.06
CA LEU A 79 27.42 12.57 1.37
C LEU A 79 27.87 11.33 2.16
N ALA A 80 27.62 10.14 1.61
CA ALA A 80 28.08 8.89 2.21
C ALA A 80 29.61 8.85 2.32
N LEU A 81 30.32 9.21 1.24
CA LEU A 81 31.78 9.24 1.23
C LEU A 81 32.33 10.25 2.24
N SER A 82 31.76 11.46 2.30
CA SER A 82 32.14 12.48 3.27
C SER A 82 31.96 12.00 4.71
N LEU A 83 30.92 11.20 4.99
CA LEU A 83 30.68 10.68 6.33
C LEU A 83 31.69 9.59 6.71
N VAL A 84 32.09 8.72 5.78
CA VAL A 84 33.18 7.73 6.00
C VAL A 84 34.52 8.42 6.23
N VAL A 85 34.81 9.51 5.52
CA VAL A 85 36.03 10.30 5.77
C VAL A 85 35.97 10.98 7.14
N ALA A 86 34.80 11.52 7.51
CA ALA A 86 34.60 12.11 8.83
C ALA A 86 34.77 11.07 9.94
N GLU A 87 34.24 9.87 9.75
CA GLU A 87 34.38 8.70 10.62
C GLU A 87 35.87 8.39 10.90
N ALA A 88 36.66 8.26 9.83
CA ALA A 88 38.10 8.01 9.93
C ALA A 88 38.85 9.14 10.66
N SER A 89 38.42 10.39 10.49
CA SER A 89 39.07 11.55 11.14
C SER A 89 38.68 11.76 12.61
N LEU A 90 37.43 11.42 12.97
CA LEU A 90 36.88 11.64 14.31
C LEU A 90 37.03 10.41 15.22
N GLY A 91 37.50 9.27 14.67
CA GLY A 91 37.57 8.00 15.40
C GLY A 91 36.20 7.46 15.78
N PHE A 92 35.16 7.93 15.11
CA PHE A 92 33.79 7.45 15.27
C PHE A 92 33.58 6.21 14.39
N SER A 93 32.53 5.41 14.59
CA SER A 93 32.11 4.33 13.65
C SER A 93 30.65 3.92 13.88
N LEU A 94 29.98 3.26 12.93
CA LEU A 94 28.64 2.72 13.18
C LEU A 94 28.63 1.71 14.35
N ARG A 95 29.76 1.05 14.64
CA ARG A 95 29.95 0.27 15.87
C ARG A 95 29.72 1.10 17.13
N SER A 96 30.24 2.33 17.17
CA SER A 96 30.02 3.26 18.29
C SER A 96 28.61 3.85 18.32
N PHE A 97 27.84 3.75 17.24
CA PHE A 97 26.38 4.03 17.24
C PHE A 97 25.55 2.92 17.88
N GLY A 98 26.12 1.74 18.20
CA GLY A 98 25.40 0.62 18.82
C GLY A 98 24.46 1.04 19.97
N PRO A 99 24.91 1.82 20.97
CA PRO A 99 24.06 2.31 22.04
C PRO A 99 22.92 3.23 21.57
N VAL A 100 23.17 4.08 20.57
CA VAL A 100 22.15 4.99 20.01
C VAL A 100 21.12 4.22 19.20
N ALA A 101 21.57 3.28 18.35
CA ALA A 101 20.70 2.39 17.58
C ALA A 101 19.84 1.53 18.50
N ALA A 102 20.43 1.00 19.58
CA ALA A 102 19.69 0.32 20.64
C ALA A 102 18.65 1.27 21.27
N GLY A 103 19.01 2.52 21.58
CA GLY A 103 18.07 3.54 22.08
C GLY A 103 16.88 3.79 21.16
N ILE A 104 17.12 3.94 19.85
CA ILE A 104 16.06 4.13 18.83
C ILE A 104 15.17 2.88 18.75
N LEU A 105 15.76 1.68 18.76
CA LEU A 105 15.03 0.42 18.73
C LEU A 105 14.14 0.28 19.97
N ILE A 106 14.69 0.51 21.16
CA ILE A 106 13.98 0.50 22.44
C ILE A 106 12.82 1.50 22.42
N GLY A 107 13.06 2.72 21.95
CA GLY A 107 12.03 3.75 21.82
C GLY A 107 10.92 3.33 20.86
N THR A 108 11.28 2.72 19.74
CA THR A 108 10.32 2.22 18.73
C THR A 108 9.46 1.09 19.30
N VAL A 109 10.08 0.08 19.92
CA VAL A 109 9.37 -1.02 20.59
C VAL A 109 8.46 -0.48 21.68
N GLY A 110 8.94 0.46 22.49
CA GLY A 110 8.13 1.13 23.53
C GLY A 110 6.94 1.88 22.97
N LEU A 111 7.11 2.60 21.84
CA LEU A 111 6.01 3.29 21.16
C LEU A 111 4.98 2.30 20.61
N VAL A 112 5.42 1.19 20.02
CA VAL A 112 4.53 0.15 19.52
C VAL A 112 3.73 -0.47 20.67
N LEU A 113 4.38 -0.83 21.78
CA LEU A 113 3.71 -1.37 22.97
C LEU A 113 2.71 -0.36 23.56
N PHE A 114 3.09 0.91 23.66
CA PHE A 114 2.20 1.98 24.09
C PHE A 114 0.96 2.09 23.18
N LEU A 115 1.15 2.10 21.86
CA LEU A 115 0.06 2.17 20.90
C LEU A 115 -0.85 0.95 21.02
N LEU A 116 -0.32 -0.26 21.12
CA LEU A 116 -1.13 -1.48 21.27
C LEU A 116 -2.00 -1.44 22.53
N ILE A 117 -1.41 -1.07 23.67
CA ILE A 117 -2.13 -1.00 24.94
C ILE A 117 -3.17 0.13 24.93
N LYS A 118 -2.86 1.26 24.29
CA LYS A 118 -3.82 2.36 24.07
C LYS A 118 -4.98 1.94 23.17
N HIS A 119 -4.72 1.21 22.09
CA HIS A 119 -5.77 0.66 21.21
C HIS A 119 -6.61 -0.41 21.91
N ALA A 120 -6.05 -1.11 22.91
CA ALA A 120 -6.79 -2.01 23.79
C ALA A 120 -7.68 -1.27 24.81
N GLY A 121 -7.75 0.07 24.77
CA GLY A 121 -8.64 0.87 25.59
C GLY A 121 -8.06 1.36 26.92
N ALA A 122 -6.77 1.13 27.18
CA ALA A 122 -6.13 1.70 28.36
C ALA A 122 -5.97 3.22 28.22
N GLY A 123 -6.15 3.95 29.34
CA GLY A 123 -5.85 5.38 29.39
C GLY A 123 -4.39 5.67 29.04
N THR A 124 -4.10 6.85 28.47
CA THR A 124 -2.74 7.24 28.03
C THR A 124 -1.68 7.01 29.11
N ALA A 125 -2.00 7.35 30.37
CA ALA A 125 -1.04 7.23 31.45
C ALA A 125 -0.81 5.79 31.92
N THR A 126 -1.84 4.94 31.92
CA THR A 126 -1.68 3.51 32.24
C THR A 126 -0.97 2.79 31.09
N ALA A 127 -1.33 3.07 29.84
CA ALA A 127 -0.64 2.55 28.66
C ALA A 127 0.85 2.90 28.65
N GLY A 128 1.20 4.15 28.96
CA GLY A 128 2.61 4.58 29.06
C GLY A 128 3.35 3.86 30.18
N SER A 129 2.72 3.68 31.34
CA SER A 129 3.31 2.98 32.49
C SER A 129 3.58 1.51 32.18
N PHE A 130 2.62 0.81 31.57
CA PHE A 130 2.81 -0.58 31.16
C PHE A 130 3.87 -0.73 30.07
N ALA A 131 3.91 0.18 29.09
CA ALA A 131 4.93 0.16 28.04
C ALA A 131 6.34 0.32 28.62
N ILE A 132 6.55 1.26 29.55
CA ILE A 132 7.84 1.47 30.22
C ILE A 132 8.27 0.21 30.99
N ILE A 133 7.37 -0.40 31.76
CA ILE A 133 7.65 -1.62 32.53
C ILE A 133 8.05 -2.76 31.59
N LEU A 134 7.26 -3.01 30.54
CA LEU A 134 7.54 -4.09 29.58
C LEU A 134 8.86 -3.88 28.85
N VAL A 135 9.12 -2.67 28.36
CA VAL A 135 10.38 -2.34 27.69
C VAL A 135 11.56 -2.57 28.63
N TYR A 136 11.46 -2.16 29.89
CA TYR A 136 12.52 -2.39 30.88
C TYR A 136 12.83 -3.88 31.07
N PHE A 137 11.80 -4.72 31.24
CA PHE A 137 11.99 -6.16 31.42
C PHE A 137 12.51 -6.85 30.16
N ILE A 138 12.02 -6.47 28.98
CA ILE A 138 12.55 -6.96 27.70
C ILE A 138 14.02 -6.59 27.54
N LEU A 139 14.37 -5.33 27.84
CA LEU A 139 15.74 -4.86 27.76
C LEU A 139 16.64 -5.66 28.71
N ARG A 140 16.18 -5.91 29.95
CA ARG A 140 16.92 -6.67 30.96
C ARG A 140 17.09 -8.14 30.58
N ALA A 141 16.09 -8.73 29.94
CA ALA A 141 16.10 -10.14 29.55
C ALA A 141 16.91 -10.40 28.28
N VAL A 142 16.80 -9.53 27.28
CA VAL A 142 17.37 -9.74 25.94
C VAL A 142 18.74 -9.09 25.77
N LEU A 143 19.00 -7.97 26.45
CA LEU A 143 20.21 -7.16 26.29
C LEU A 143 20.90 -6.90 27.64
N PRO A 144 21.36 -7.94 28.37
CA PRO A 144 22.05 -7.75 29.65
C PRO A 144 23.34 -6.91 29.50
N ASP A 145 24.02 -7.03 28.36
CA ASP A 145 25.26 -6.30 28.05
C ASP A 145 25.04 -4.78 27.97
N PHE A 146 23.85 -4.32 27.60
CA PHE A 146 23.51 -2.90 27.62
C PHE A 146 23.61 -2.32 29.04
N PHE A 147 23.17 -3.07 30.05
CA PHE A 147 23.26 -2.63 31.45
C PHE A 147 24.70 -2.68 31.97
N LEU A 148 25.47 -3.70 31.59
CA LEU A 148 26.89 -3.78 31.93
C LEU A 148 27.64 -2.59 31.33
N TRP A 149 27.45 -2.32 30.04
CA TRP A 149 27.99 -1.14 29.35
C TRP A 149 27.55 0.17 30.01
N SER A 150 26.25 0.29 30.33
CA SER A 150 25.70 1.49 30.97
C SER A 150 26.29 1.75 32.36
N SER A 151 26.69 0.69 33.08
CA SER A 151 27.32 0.79 34.40
C SER A 151 28.82 1.06 34.33
N ALA A 152 29.48 0.61 33.26
CA ALA A 152 30.91 0.81 33.06
C ALA A 152 31.25 2.24 32.59
N ASN A 153 30.32 2.92 31.91
CA ASN A 153 30.50 4.28 31.45
C ASN A 153 29.95 5.31 32.46
N PRO A 154 30.78 6.21 33.02
CA PRO A 154 30.36 7.19 34.02
C PRO A 154 29.22 8.09 33.53
N TRP A 155 29.25 8.43 32.24
CA TRP A 155 28.26 9.28 31.59
C TRP A 155 26.92 8.57 31.34
N SER A 156 26.83 7.24 31.34
CA SER A 156 25.56 6.52 31.17
C SER A 156 24.97 6.04 32.49
N GLY A 157 25.73 6.09 33.59
CA GLY A 157 25.24 5.71 34.91
C GLY A 157 23.95 6.46 35.29
N PHE A 158 23.84 7.74 34.94
CA PHE A 158 22.64 8.54 35.20
C PHE A 158 21.42 8.04 34.41
N LEU A 159 21.60 7.54 33.17
CA LEU A 159 20.50 7.04 32.34
C LEU A 159 19.87 5.81 32.98
N HIS A 160 20.69 4.90 33.53
CA HIS A 160 20.19 3.75 34.25
C HIS A 160 19.33 4.17 35.46
N SER A 161 19.81 5.13 36.26
CA SER A 161 19.07 5.66 37.41
C SER A 161 17.73 6.28 37.00
N ILE A 162 17.70 7.09 35.94
CA ILE A 162 16.46 7.67 35.41
C ILE A 162 15.49 6.57 34.99
N PHE A 163 15.98 5.53 34.32
CA PHE A 163 15.14 4.44 33.84
C PHE A 163 14.56 3.61 34.99
N VAL A 164 15.34 3.33 36.03
CA VAL A 164 14.87 2.66 37.25
C VAL A 164 13.82 3.51 37.96
N ILE A 165 14.03 4.82 38.10
CA ILE A 165 13.04 5.74 38.70
C ILE A 165 11.75 5.74 37.87
N ALA A 166 11.85 5.80 36.54
CA ALA A 166 10.68 5.75 35.65
C ALA A 166 9.89 4.45 35.83
N VAL A 167 10.57 3.31 35.98
CA VAL A 167 9.93 2.01 36.24
C VAL A 167 9.27 1.97 37.62
N LEU A 168 9.90 2.51 38.67
CA LEU A 168 9.30 2.60 40.00
C LEU A 168 8.04 3.48 40.00
N VAL A 169 8.08 4.62 39.32
CA VAL A 169 6.91 5.50 39.14
C VAL A 169 5.81 4.77 38.35
N ALA A 170 6.18 4.05 37.29
CA ALA A 170 5.24 3.27 36.50
C ALA A 170 4.60 2.14 37.31
N LEU A 171 5.38 1.40 38.10
CA LEU A 171 4.91 0.34 39.00
C LEU A 171 3.96 0.91 40.05
N PHE A 172 4.35 1.99 40.74
CA PHE A 172 3.48 2.66 41.71
C PHE A 172 2.16 3.07 41.07
N ARG A 173 2.19 3.60 39.84
CA ARG A 173 0.99 4.04 39.13
C ARG A 173 0.10 2.87 38.70
N VAL A 174 0.68 1.79 38.19
CA VAL A 174 -0.06 0.56 37.84
C VAL A 174 -0.68 -0.06 39.09
N SER A 175 0.08 -0.19 40.18
CA SER A 175 -0.42 -0.66 41.48
C SER A 175 -1.53 0.25 42.01
N ALA A 176 -1.35 1.57 42.01
CA ALA A 176 -2.38 2.51 42.45
C ALA A 176 -3.65 2.38 41.60
N ALA A 177 -3.52 2.22 40.28
CA ALA A 177 -4.66 1.98 39.39
C ALA A 177 -5.36 0.65 39.69
N LEU A 178 -4.63 -0.41 40.07
CA LEU A 178 -5.18 -1.70 40.47
C LEU A 178 -5.84 -1.67 41.86
N PHE A 179 -5.28 -0.92 42.82
CA PHE A 179 -5.80 -0.86 44.20
C PHE A 179 -6.95 0.14 44.38
N HIS A 180 -6.97 1.26 43.66
CA HIS A 180 -8.11 2.20 43.66
C HIS A 180 -9.27 1.71 42.76
N SER A 181 -9.11 0.55 42.13
CA SER A 181 -10.04 -0.07 41.17
C SER A 181 -11.13 -0.94 41.82
N ARG A 182 -11.49 -0.75 43.10
CA ARG A 182 -12.73 -1.38 43.62
C ARG A 182 -13.99 -0.92 42.86
N GLU A 183 -13.94 0.22 42.18
CA GLU A 183 -14.95 0.68 41.21
C GLU A 183 -14.63 0.35 39.74
N ALA A 184 -13.42 -0.15 39.42
CA ALA A 184 -13.05 -0.44 38.03
C ALA A 184 -13.51 -1.83 37.53
N TYR A 185 -13.79 -2.77 38.45
CA TYR A 185 -14.40 -4.05 38.08
C TYR A 185 -15.83 -3.90 37.53
N THR A 186 -16.60 -2.90 37.98
CA THR A 186 -17.93 -2.60 37.42
C THR A 186 -17.86 -1.84 36.09
N SER A 187 -16.77 -1.12 35.81
CA SER A 187 -16.57 -0.48 34.50
C SER A 187 -16.00 -1.40 33.43
N ILE A 188 -15.27 -2.48 33.77
CA ILE A 188 -14.87 -3.53 32.81
C ILE A 188 -16.09 -4.37 32.38
N GLY A 189 -16.99 -4.71 33.31
CA GLY A 189 -18.27 -5.37 32.97
C GLY A 189 -19.19 -4.48 32.14
N LYS A 190 -19.32 -3.19 32.50
CA LYS A 190 -20.05 -2.21 31.69
C LYS A 190 -19.34 -1.88 30.37
N LEU A 191 -18.03 -2.06 30.25
CA LEU A 191 -17.30 -1.94 28.98
C LEU A 191 -17.62 -3.12 28.07
N SER A 192 -17.82 -4.35 28.56
CA SER A 192 -18.28 -5.46 27.72
C SER A 192 -19.69 -5.19 27.17
N ASP A 193 -20.63 -4.79 28.02
CA ASP A 193 -22.02 -4.52 27.61
C ASP A 193 -22.14 -3.23 26.78
N LYS A 194 -21.32 -2.22 27.06
CA LYS A 194 -21.26 -0.97 26.28
C LYS A 194 -20.47 -1.16 24.99
N VAL A 195 -19.46 -2.03 24.92
CA VAL A 195 -18.79 -2.40 23.65
C VAL A 195 -19.74 -3.24 22.80
N GLN A 196 -20.56 -4.14 23.36
CA GLN A 196 -21.57 -4.86 22.57
C GLN A 196 -22.71 -3.95 22.07
N SER A 197 -23.24 -3.05 22.91
CA SER A 197 -24.34 -2.15 22.52
C SER A 197 -23.88 -0.95 21.66
N VAL A 198 -22.66 -0.44 21.88
CA VAL A 198 -22.06 0.60 21.01
C VAL A 198 -21.53 -0.01 19.71
N ALA A 199 -21.02 -1.25 19.70
CA ALA A 199 -20.68 -1.93 18.45
C ALA A 199 -21.91 -2.37 17.64
N GLY A 200 -23.08 -2.54 18.25
CA GLY A 200 -24.34 -2.80 17.52
C GLY A 200 -24.85 -1.56 16.79
N ASN A 201 -25.12 -0.47 17.53
CA ASN A 201 -25.72 0.74 16.94
C ASN A 201 -24.73 1.58 16.11
N ASN A 202 -23.45 1.71 16.51
CA ASN A 202 -22.49 2.47 15.70
C ASN A 202 -22.06 1.74 14.43
N ARG A 203 -22.12 0.40 14.40
CA ARG A 203 -21.77 -0.36 13.19
C ARG A 203 -22.83 -0.16 12.12
N PHE A 204 -24.11 -0.11 12.51
CA PHE A 204 -25.20 0.21 11.60
C PHE A 204 -25.08 1.63 11.01
N GLU A 205 -24.91 2.65 11.87
CA GLU A 205 -24.75 4.03 11.38
C GLU A 205 -23.47 4.19 10.54
N ALA A 206 -22.38 3.53 10.92
CA ALA A 206 -21.16 3.50 10.14
C ALA A 206 -21.37 2.82 8.78
N GLU A 207 -22.14 1.74 8.70
CA GLU A 207 -22.44 1.03 7.46
C GLU A 207 -23.33 1.87 6.53
N VAL A 208 -24.43 2.44 7.05
CA VAL A 208 -25.30 3.33 6.27
C VAL A 208 -24.55 4.57 5.78
N THR A 209 -23.71 5.17 6.61
CA THR A 209 -22.92 6.35 6.21
C THR A 209 -21.83 5.98 5.20
N THR A 210 -21.20 4.81 5.32
CA THR A 210 -20.22 4.31 4.36
C THR A 210 -20.88 4.01 3.01
N ASN A 211 -22.00 3.28 3.01
CA ASN A 211 -22.76 2.95 1.80
C ASN A 211 -23.30 4.22 1.11
N LYS A 212 -23.73 5.24 1.86
CA LYS A 212 -24.11 6.55 1.30
C LYS A 212 -22.93 7.28 0.65
N LYS A 213 -21.74 7.25 1.28
CA LYS A 213 -20.52 7.83 0.70
C LYS A 213 -20.13 7.11 -0.59
N GLU A 214 -20.16 5.78 -0.59
CA GLU A 214 -19.91 4.96 -1.77
C GLU A 214 -20.90 5.25 -2.88
N LEU A 215 -22.21 5.29 -2.58
CA LEU A 215 -23.24 5.65 -3.54
C LEU A 215 -23.00 7.05 -4.14
N GLY A 216 -22.58 8.01 -3.32
CA GLY A 216 -22.22 9.36 -3.78
C GLY A 216 -21.05 9.35 -4.76
N LEU A 217 -20.01 8.56 -4.45
CA LEU A 217 -18.86 8.37 -5.33
C LEU A 217 -19.25 7.70 -6.65
N LEU A 218 -20.03 6.61 -6.59
CA LEU A 218 -20.50 5.87 -7.76
C LEU A 218 -21.40 6.75 -8.65
N LYS A 219 -22.39 7.43 -8.08
CA LYS A 219 -23.41 8.16 -8.83
C LYS A 219 -22.83 9.36 -9.59
N HIS A 220 -22.01 10.18 -8.94
CA HIS A 220 -21.56 11.45 -9.53
C HIS A 220 -20.26 11.35 -10.31
N ARG A 221 -19.33 10.49 -9.89
CA ARG A 221 -18.02 10.43 -10.56
C ARG A 221 -18.09 9.50 -11.76
N LEU A 222 -18.45 8.23 -11.56
CA LEU A 222 -18.35 7.20 -12.60
C LEU A 222 -19.21 7.54 -13.83
N SER A 223 -20.51 7.81 -13.62
CA SER A 223 -21.42 8.07 -14.76
C SER A 223 -21.04 9.28 -15.61
N LYS A 224 -20.49 10.34 -15.00
CA LYS A 224 -20.03 11.54 -15.71
C LYS A 224 -18.77 11.25 -16.52
N PHE A 225 -17.87 10.44 -15.98
CA PHE A 225 -16.64 10.07 -16.68
C PHE A 225 -16.94 9.16 -17.85
N THR A 226 -17.74 8.11 -17.67
CA THR A 226 -18.05 7.14 -18.72
C THR A 226 -18.80 7.80 -19.87
N ARG A 227 -19.79 8.67 -19.60
CA ARG A 227 -20.45 9.47 -20.66
C ARG A 227 -19.49 10.37 -21.42
N LYS A 228 -18.54 10.99 -20.71
CA LYS A 228 -17.56 11.87 -21.36
C LYS A 228 -16.55 11.08 -22.17
N ALA A 229 -16.13 9.90 -21.71
CA ALA A 229 -15.29 8.98 -22.48
C ALA A 229 -16.00 8.51 -23.76
N THR A 230 -17.28 8.13 -23.68
CA THR A 230 -18.10 7.79 -24.86
C THR A 230 -18.18 8.95 -25.84
N LYS A 231 -18.35 10.20 -25.35
CA LYS A 231 -18.33 11.38 -26.21
C LYS A 231 -16.96 11.60 -26.87
N ASP A 232 -15.89 11.52 -26.07
CA ASP A 232 -14.52 11.71 -26.55
C ASP A 232 -14.19 10.65 -27.63
N SER A 233 -14.65 9.41 -27.47
CA SER A 233 -14.55 8.31 -28.44
C SER A 233 -15.24 8.64 -29.79
N LYS A 234 -16.49 9.12 -29.75
CA LYS A 234 -17.22 9.60 -30.95
C LYS A 234 -16.49 10.73 -31.67
N GLU A 235 -15.94 11.66 -30.90
CA GLU A 235 -15.15 12.75 -31.46
C GLU A 235 -13.87 12.22 -32.12
N ILE A 236 -13.18 11.23 -31.53
CA ILE A 236 -12.01 10.59 -32.15
C ILE A 236 -12.39 9.93 -33.48
N VAL A 237 -13.50 9.17 -33.54
CA VAL A 237 -13.98 8.59 -34.80
C VAL A 237 -14.20 9.66 -35.87
N GLY A 238 -14.82 10.78 -35.51
CA GLY A 238 -14.99 11.93 -36.40
C GLY A 238 -13.67 12.48 -36.94
N GLU A 239 -12.71 12.72 -36.04
CA GLU A 239 -11.38 13.23 -36.43
C GLU A 239 -10.60 12.25 -37.31
N VAL A 240 -10.71 10.94 -37.07
CA VAL A 240 -10.06 9.91 -37.91
C VAL A 240 -10.72 9.85 -39.29
N ARG A 241 -12.05 10.00 -39.39
CA ARG A 241 -12.75 10.10 -40.69
C ARG A 241 -12.33 11.35 -41.47
N ASP A 242 -12.17 12.49 -40.80
CA ASP A 242 -11.66 13.70 -41.44
C ASP A 242 -10.23 13.49 -42.00
N ILE A 243 -9.37 12.80 -41.24
CA ILE A 243 -8.03 12.41 -41.71
C ILE A 243 -8.14 11.54 -42.97
N MET A 244 -9.05 10.56 -43.00
CA MET A 244 -9.26 9.72 -44.19
C MET A 244 -9.68 10.56 -45.40
N THR A 245 -10.58 11.54 -45.24
CA THR A 245 -10.98 12.45 -46.32
C THR A 245 -9.79 13.27 -46.84
N ILE A 246 -8.99 13.85 -45.94
CA ILE A 246 -7.80 14.63 -46.30
C ILE A 246 -6.80 13.77 -47.09
N VAL A 247 -6.54 12.53 -46.62
CA VAL A 247 -5.65 11.57 -47.30
C VAL A 247 -6.22 11.18 -48.66
N GLY A 248 -7.54 10.97 -48.77
CA GLY A 248 -8.22 10.63 -50.02
C GLY A 248 -8.09 11.71 -51.09
N GLU A 249 -8.29 12.97 -50.71
CA GLU A 249 -8.29 14.11 -51.64
C GLU A 249 -6.88 14.58 -52.04
N ASN A 250 -5.92 14.52 -51.12
CA ASN A 250 -4.61 15.16 -51.28
C ASN A 250 -3.43 14.18 -51.38
N GLY A 251 -3.67 12.88 -51.16
CA GLY A 251 -2.63 11.85 -51.17
C GLY A 251 -1.50 12.15 -50.18
N ALA A 252 -0.26 12.07 -50.65
CA ALA A 252 0.96 12.27 -49.85
C ALA A 252 1.51 13.71 -49.86
N ASP A 253 0.69 14.72 -50.17
CA ASP A 253 1.11 16.12 -50.15
C ASP A 253 1.64 16.55 -48.76
N GLN A 254 2.75 17.29 -48.72
CA GLN A 254 3.35 17.78 -47.47
C GLN A 254 2.39 18.65 -46.65
N ARG A 255 1.49 19.41 -47.31
CA ARG A 255 0.49 20.20 -46.60
C ARG A 255 -0.55 19.31 -45.93
N ALA A 256 -0.97 18.23 -46.61
CA ALA A 256 -1.85 17.22 -46.04
C ALA A 256 -1.18 16.52 -44.85
N LEU A 257 0.10 16.15 -44.96
CA LEU A 257 0.87 15.56 -43.85
C LEU A 257 0.88 16.47 -42.61
N ALA A 258 1.09 17.79 -42.80
CA ALA A 258 1.06 18.75 -41.69
C ALA A 258 -0.33 18.83 -41.04
N ALA A 259 -1.39 18.91 -41.84
CA ALA A 259 -2.77 18.93 -41.34
C ALA A 259 -3.15 17.65 -40.56
N ILE A 260 -2.72 16.50 -41.05
CA ILE A 260 -2.91 15.20 -40.39
C ILE A 260 -2.14 15.14 -39.07
N GLY A 261 -0.90 15.62 -39.06
CA GLY A 261 -0.09 15.73 -37.84
C GLY A 261 -0.77 16.57 -36.76
N GLU A 262 -1.40 17.69 -37.11
CA GLU A 262 -2.17 18.50 -36.18
C GLU A 262 -3.42 17.78 -35.66
N LYS A 263 -4.18 17.07 -36.52
CA LYS A 263 -5.33 16.27 -36.05
C LYS A 263 -4.91 15.12 -35.11
N LEU A 264 -3.79 14.44 -35.39
CA LEU A 264 -3.27 13.38 -34.52
C LEU A 264 -2.84 13.92 -33.14
N LYS A 265 -2.29 15.14 -33.08
CA LYS A 265 -1.99 15.83 -31.80
C LYS A 265 -3.26 16.11 -30.98
N VAL A 266 -4.41 16.28 -31.62
CA VAL A 266 -5.71 16.44 -30.94
C VAL A 266 -6.28 15.10 -30.44
N ILE A 267 -6.06 14.02 -31.19
CA ILE A 267 -6.54 12.66 -30.83
C ILE A 267 -5.78 12.10 -29.61
N ALA A 268 -4.45 12.18 -29.61
CA ALA A 268 -3.59 11.61 -28.56
C ALA A 268 -4.01 11.96 -27.10
N PRO A 269 -4.25 13.24 -26.73
CA PRO A 269 -4.65 13.57 -25.37
C PRO A 269 -6.05 13.07 -24.98
N LYS A 270 -6.97 12.89 -25.95
CA LYS A 270 -8.30 12.33 -25.71
C LYS A 270 -8.21 10.84 -25.36
N GLU A 271 -7.38 10.09 -26.09
CA GLU A 271 -7.12 8.67 -25.85
C GLU A 271 -6.50 8.42 -24.45
N HIS A 272 -5.47 9.20 -24.09
CA HIS A 272 -4.86 9.13 -22.75
C HIS A 272 -5.84 9.50 -21.63
N ARG A 273 -6.86 10.29 -21.93
CA ARG A 273 -7.87 10.67 -20.95
C ARG A 273 -8.85 9.53 -20.69
N ILE A 274 -9.24 8.78 -21.71
CA ILE A 274 -10.03 7.55 -21.56
C ILE A 274 -9.28 6.55 -20.66
N GLU A 275 -7.98 6.34 -20.89
CA GLU A 275 -7.15 5.44 -20.07
C GLU A 275 -7.17 5.85 -18.59
N ARG A 276 -6.93 7.15 -18.32
CA ARG A 276 -6.85 7.67 -16.96
C ARG A 276 -8.16 7.52 -16.21
N GLU A 277 -9.29 7.75 -16.88
CA GLU A 277 -10.59 7.59 -16.24
C GLU A 277 -10.88 6.12 -15.97
N LEU A 278 -10.59 5.20 -16.88
CA LEU A 278 -10.75 3.76 -16.65
C LEU A 278 -9.91 3.24 -15.50
N LYS A 279 -8.64 3.66 -15.42
CA LYS A 279 -7.78 3.34 -14.27
C LYS A 279 -8.38 3.83 -12.95
N ARG A 280 -9.16 4.92 -12.95
CA ARG A 280 -9.88 5.38 -11.75
C ARG A 280 -11.10 4.52 -11.43
N ILE A 281 -11.86 4.08 -12.43
CA ILE A 281 -12.96 3.13 -12.26
C ILE A 281 -12.43 1.85 -11.61
N VAL A 282 -11.36 1.28 -12.15
CA VAL A 282 -10.70 0.07 -11.63
C VAL A 282 -10.23 0.23 -10.20
N ARG A 283 -9.58 1.34 -9.86
CA ARG A 283 -9.13 1.58 -8.48
C ARG A 283 -10.28 1.72 -7.50
N THR A 284 -11.41 2.24 -7.96
CA THR A 284 -12.63 2.34 -7.14
C THR A 284 -13.23 0.95 -6.96
N ASP A 285 -13.29 0.15 -8.02
CA ASP A 285 -13.77 -1.24 -8.01
C ASP A 285 -12.90 -2.16 -7.14
N LEU A 286 -11.57 -2.09 -7.24
CA LEU A 286 -10.66 -2.89 -6.41
C LEU A 286 -10.82 -2.62 -4.91
N LYS A 287 -11.18 -1.39 -4.53
CA LYS A 287 -11.48 -1.06 -3.13
C LYS A 287 -12.80 -1.68 -2.68
N LEU A 288 -13.80 -1.75 -3.55
CA LEU A 288 -15.09 -2.40 -3.28
C LEU A 288 -14.92 -3.92 -3.18
N LYS A 289 -14.19 -4.53 -4.11
CA LYS A 289 -13.93 -5.98 -4.14
C LYS A 289 -13.24 -6.52 -2.89
N ALA A 290 -12.26 -5.78 -2.37
CA ALA A 290 -11.56 -6.17 -1.14
C ALA A 290 -12.52 -6.26 0.06
N PHE A 291 -13.55 -5.43 0.07
CA PHE A 291 -14.58 -5.41 1.10
C PHE A 291 -15.54 -6.60 0.94
N ASP A 292 -15.99 -6.86 -0.28
CA ASP A 292 -17.00 -7.88 -0.58
C ASP A 292 -16.50 -9.31 -0.40
N VAL A 293 -15.24 -9.58 -0.74
CA VAL A 293 -14.65 -10.92 -0.53
C VAL A 293 -14.56 -11.26 0.95
N SER A 294 -14.21 -10.28 1.80
CA SER A 294 -14.25 -10.49 3.26
C SER A 294 -15.67 -10.70 3.77
N GLU A 295 -16.63 -9.93 3.27
CA GLU A 295 -18.03 -10.06 3.67
C GLU A 295 -18.61 -11.44 3.34
N ILE A 296 -18.35 -11.96 2.12
CA ILE A 296 -18.78 -13.31 1.73
C ILE A 296 -18.14 -14.38 2.62
N ALA A 297 -16.86 -14.22 2.95
CA ALA A 297 -16.16 -15.17 3.82
C ALA A 297 -16.76 -15.19 5.23
N ASP A 298 -17.11 -14.01 5.76
CA ASP A 298 -17.71 -13.85 7.09
C ASP A 298 -19.16 -14.35 7.12
N LEU A 299 -19.96 -14.02 6.09
CA LEU A 299 -21.31 -14.57 5.92
C LEU A 299 -21.30 -16.09 5.86
N ARG A 300 -20.32 -16.69 5.17
CA ARG A 300 -20.18 -18.16 5.09
C ARG A 300 -19.83 -18.79 6.43
N LYS A 301 -18.99 -18.14 7.24
CA LYS A 301 -18.65 -18.59 8.60
C LYS A 301 -19.86 -18.50 9.52
N GLY A 302 -20.60 -17.38 9.47
CA GLY A 302 -21.80 -17.15 10.26
C GLY A 302 -22.96 -18.08 9.90
N TYR A 303 -23.15 -18.37 8.60
CA TYR A 303 -24.30 -19.12 8.08
C TYR A 303 -24.53 -20.47 8.76
N ARG A 304 -23.46 -21.19 9.12
CA ARG A 304 -23.56 -22.51 9.77
C ARG A 304 -24.06 -22.43 11.21
N ALA A 305 -23.86 -21.29 11.87
CA ALA A 305 -24.25 -21.06 13.26
C ALA A 305 -25.62 -20.39 13.40
N LEU A 306 -26.21 -19.91 12.30
CA LEU A 306 -27.51 -19.22 12.33
C LEU A 306 -28.68 -20.21 12.49
N PRO A 307 -29.75 -19.84 13.22
CA PRO A 307 -31.00 -20.61 13.26
C PRO A 307 -31.75 -20.55 11.91
N ASP A 308 -32.67 -21.49 11.66
CA ASP A 308 -33.28 -21.70 10.33
C ASP A 308 -34.12 -20.51 9.82
N ASP A 309 -34.73 -19.74 10.72
CA ASP A 309 -35.45 -18.50 10.42
C ASP A 309 -34.53 -17.40 9.88
N GLN A 310 -33.32 -17.28 10.42
CA GLN A 310 -32.30 -16.30 10.00
C GLN A 310 -31.52 -16.74 8.76
N LYS A 311 -31.45 -18.06 8.49
CA LYS A 311 -30.79 -18.59 7.29
C LYS A 311 -31.41 -18.07 5.99
N LYS A 312 -32.71 -17.78 5.96
CA LYS A 312 -33.37 -17.22 4.77
C LYS A 312 -32.85 -15.82 4.45
N ALA A 313 -32.72 -14.96 5.45
CA ALA A 313 -32.16 -13.61 5.30
C ALA A 313 -30.68 -13.67 4.87
N CYS A 314 -29.89 -14.53 5.49
CA CYS A 314 -28.47 -14.71 5.12
C CYS A 314 -28.30 -15.25 3.68
N ARG A 315 -29.19 -16.14 3.21
CA ARG A 315 -29.21 -16.58 1.79
C ARG A 315 -29.44 -15.42 0.83
N MET A 316 -30.34 -14.49 1.18
CA MET A 316 -30.58 -13.30 0.35
C MET A 316 -29.35 -12.39 0.28
N GLN A 317 -28.70 -12.14 1.43
CA GLN A 317 -27.44 -11.38 1.46
C GLN A 317 -26.34 -12.05 0.63
N PHE A 318 -26.24 -13.38 0.69
CA PHE A 318 -25.27 -14.13 -0.13
C PHE A 318 -25.54 -14.01 -1.63
N LEU A 319 -26.82 -14.05 -2.04
CA LEU A 319 -27.20 -13.85 -3.45
C LEU A 319 -26.87 -12.44 -3.93
N GLU A 320 -27.10 -11.42 -3.11
CA GLU A 320 -26.77 -10.03 -3.43
C GLU A 320 -25.26 -9.81 -3.53
N ALA A 321 -24.48 -10.33 -2.58
CA ALA A 321 -23.02 -10.28 -2.61
C ALA A 321 -22.47 -11.02 -3.85
N ARG A 322 -23.06 -12.15 -4.23
CA ARG A 322 -22.69 -12.90 -5.45
C ARG A 322 -23.03 -12.12 -6.72
N GLU A 323 -24.18 -11.44 -6.76
CA GLU A 323 -24.52 -10.58 -7.91
C GLU A 323 -23.52 -9.43 -8.03
N LYS A 324 -23.16 -8.78 -6.92
CA LYS A 324 -22.17 -7.71 -6.88
C LYS A 324 -20.81 -8.17 -7.40
N LEU A 325 -20.30 -9.30 -6.90
CA LEU A 325 -19.05 -9.91 -7.38
C LEU A 325 -19.09 -10.26 -8.88
N GLY A 326 -20.25 -10.68 -9.38
CA GLY A 326 -20.47 -10.90 -10.82
C GLY A 326 -20.37 -9.62 -11.65
N VAL A 327 -20.85 -8.50 -11.12
CA VAL A 327 -20.72 -7.18 -11.77
C VAL A 327 -19.25 -6.71 -11.75
N GLU A 328 -18.56 -6.84 -10.62
CA GLU A 328 -17.13 -6.49 -10.50
C GLU A 328 -16.25 -7.29 -11.46
N LYS A 329 -16.51 -8.60 -11.59
CA LYS A 329 -15.79 -9.44 -12.55
C LYS A 329 -15.95 -8.91 -13.98
N ARG A 330 -17.15 -8.51 -14.37
CA ARG A 330 -17.42 -7.93 -15.70
C ARG A 330 -16.77 -6.56 -15.87
N VAL A 331 -16.73 -5.72 -14.83
CA VAL A 331 -15.97 -4.45 -14.85
C VAL A 331 -14.49 -4.70 -15.11
N HIS A 332 -13.92 -5.73 -14.48
CA HIS A 332 -12.53 -6.13 -14.70
C HIS A 332 -12.28 -6.61 -16.13
N GLU A 333 -13.15 -7.47 -16.66
CA GLU A 333 -13.08 -7.96 -18.05
C GLU A 333 -13.16 -6.80 -19.06
N LEU A 334 -14.12 -5.87 -18.89
CA LEU A 334 -14.24 -4.70 -19.75
C LEU A 334 -13.02 -3.76 -19.63
N THR A 335 -12.43 -3.65 -18.45
CA THR A 335 -11.20 -2.87 -18.26
C THR A 335 -10.04 -3.46 -19.07
N GLN A 336 -9.86 -4.78 -19.00
CA GLN A 336 -8.82 -5.45 -19.78
C GLN A 336 -9.05 -5.24 -21.28
N ALA A 337 -10.30 -5.35 -21.73
CA ALA A 337 -10.67 -5.07 -23.11
C ALA A 337 -10.31 -3.64 -23.54
N VAL A 338 -10.52 -2.61 -22.70
CA VAL A 338 -10.10 -1.26 -23.07
C VAL A 338 -8.58 -1.11 -23.14
N HIS A 339 -7.83 -1.76 -22.26
CA HIS A 339 -6.36 -1.71 -22.30
C HIS A 339 -5.80 -2.35 -23.57
N GLU A 340 -6.39 -3.47 -24.00
CA GLU A 340 -6.06 -4.12 -25.27
C GLU A 340 -6.43 -3.23 -26.46
N TYR A 341 -7.63 -2.65 -26.43
CA TYR A 341 -8.10 -1.69 -27.41
C TYR A 341 -7.11 -0.54 -27.61
N GLN A 342 -6.67 0.11 -26.53
CA GLN A 342 -5.78 1.28 -26.61
C GLN A 342 -4.45 0.95 -27.28
N LYS A 343 -3.87 -0.20 -26.94
CA LYS A 343 -2.66 -0.69 -27.59
C LYS A 343 -2.87 -0.91 -29.08
N GLN A 344 -3.99 -1.53 -29.45
CA GLN A 344 -4.31 -1.79 -30.86
C GLN A 344 -4.58 -0.50 -31.63
N PHE A 345 -5.35 0.43 -31.07
CA PHE A 345 -5.64 1.72 -31.68
C PHE A 345 -4.37 2.54 -31.90
N ALA A 346 -3.51 2.66 -30.89
CA ALA A 346 -2.22 3.34 -31.00
C ALA A 346 -1.32 2.70 -32.07
N TYR A 347 -1.29 1.37 -32.13
CA TYR A 347 -0.57 0.62 -33.16
C TYR A 347 -1.11 0.93 -34.57
N LEU A 348 -2.43 0.88 -34.76
CA LEU A 348 -3.08 1.14 -36.05
C LEU A 348 -2.83 2.58 -36.53
N LEU A 349 -2.92 3.57 -35.64
CA LEU A 349 -2.55 4.96 -35.96
C LEU A 349 -1.07 5.08 -36.31
N GLY A 350 -0.18 4.39 -35.59
CA GLY A 350 1.25 4.35 -35.92
C GLY A 350 1.52 3.77 -37.31
N MET A 351 0.82 2.70 -37.69
CA MET A 351 0.91 2.08 -39.02
C MET A 351 0.34 2.98 -40.12
N ALA A 352 -0.75 3.71 -39.83
CA ALA A 352 -1.30 4.71 -40.74
C ALA A 352 -0.30 5.82 -41.01
N VAL A 353 0.31 6.39 -39.96
CA VAL A 353 1.35 7.43 -40.08
C VAL A 353 2.55 6.91 -40.87
N HIS A 354 3.04 5.70 -40.57
CA HIS A 354 4.17 5.12 -41.28
C HIS A 354 3.87 4.90 -42.78
N SER A 355 2.70 4.37 -43.11
CA SER A 355 2.27 4.14 -44.50
C SER A 355 2.13 5.47 -45.26
N LEU A 356 1.60 6.48 -44.59
CA LEU A 356 1.44 7.82 -45.12
C LEU A 356 2.80 8.48 -45.43
N THR A 357 3.78 8.36 -44.52
CA THR A 357 5.15 8.86 -44.76
C THR A 357 5.87 8.12 -45.90
N ALA A 358 5.46 6.90 -46.20
CA ALA A 358 5.97 6.10 -47.33
C ALA A 358 5.20 6.36 -48.64
N ALA A 359 4.31 7.36 -48.67
CA ALA A 359 3.44 7.69 -49.81
C ALA A 359 2.53 6.53 -50.28
N ARG A 360 2.15 5.62 -49.37
CA ARG A 360 1.23 4.52 -49.64
C ARG A 360 -0.18 4.87 -49.17
N GLN A 361 -0.93 5.54 -50.05
CA GLN A 361 -2.26 6.09 -49.73
C GLN A 361 -3.28 5.00 -49.39
N ASP A 362 -3.37 3.94 -50.19
CA ASP A 362 -4.33 2.84 -49.98
C ASP A 362 -4.11 2.13 -48.64
N ASP A 363 -2.85 1.82 -48.31
CA ASP A 363 -2.46 1.23 -47.03
C ASP A 363 -2.87 2.15 -45.87
N THR A 364 -2.64 3.47 -46.01
CA THR A 364 -3.00 4.46 -44.99
C THR A 364 -4.51 4.45 -44.74
N LEU A 365 -5.32 4.52 -45.79
CA LEU A 365 -6.78 4.48 -45.68
C LEU A 365 -7.26 3.16 -45.05
N GLN A 366 -6.61 2.04 -45.39
CA GLN A 366 -6.91 0.75 -44.78
C GLN A 366 -6.62 0.74 -43.27
N TRP A 367 -5.48 1.27 -42.84
CA TRP A 367 -5.11 1.34 -41.42
C TRP A 367 -6.02 2.29 -40.63
N LEU A 368 -6.38 3.45 -41.19
CA LEU A 368 -7.33 4.37 -40.58
C LEU A 368 -8.74 3.76 -40.47
N GLY A 369 -9.18 3.03 -41.50
CA GLY A 369 -10.44 2.29 -41.45
C GLY A 369 -10.46 1.24 -40.33
N LYS A 370 -9.36 0.51 -40.13
CA LYS A 370 -9.21 -0.41 -39.00
C LYS A 370 -9.21 0.32 -37.66
N ALA A 371 -8.55 1.48 -37.57
CA ALA A 371 -8.53 2.29 -36.34
C ALA A 371 -9.94 2.77 -35.95
N ILE A 372 -10.76 3.17 -36.93
CA ILE A 372 -12.18 3.51 -36.71
C ILE A 372 -12.95 2.31 -36.14
N GLN A 373 -12.80 1.14 -36.76
CA GLN A 373 -13.48 -0.07 -36.29
C GLN A 373 -13.11 -0.42 -34.85
N GLU A 374 -11.84 -0.26 -34.46
CA GLU A 374 -11.45 -0.48 -33.07
C GLU A 374 -12.04 0.58 -32.13
N GLU A 375 -12.05 1.87 -32.50
CA GLU A 375 -12.64 2.92 -31.65
C GLU A 375 -14.16 2.75 -31.49
N GLU A 376 -14.86 2.28 -32.53
CA GLU A 376 -16.28 1.90 -32.44
C GLU A 376 -16.50 0.71 -31.49
N ARG A 377 -15.59 -0.27 -31.45
CA ARG A 377 -15.64 -1.34 -30.44
C ARG A 377 -15.39 -0.79 -29.04
N ALA A 378 -14.48 0.16 -28.87
CA ALA A 378 -14.24 0.81 -27.58
C ALA A 378 -15.50 1.54 -27.08
N GLU A 379 -16.25 2.18 -27.98
CA GLU A 379 -17.55 2.77 -27.66
C GLU A 379 -18.49 1.73 -27.02
N HIS A 380 -18.65 0.56 -27.63
CA HIS A 380 -19.50 -0.52 -27.09
C HIS A 380 -19.01 -1.02 -25.72
N VAL A 381 -17.69 -1.12 -25.51
CA VAL A 381 -17.12 -1.49 -24.21
C VAL A 381 -17.46 -0.43 -23.16
N LEU A 382 -17.34 0.87 -23.50
CA LEU A 382 -17.70 1.99 -22.62
C LEU A 382 -19.19 2.01 -22.28
N GLU A 383 -20.07 1.70 -23.25
CA GLU A 383 -21.51 1.54 -23.01
C GLU A 383 -21.81 0.37 -22.06
N GLY A 384 -21.08 -0.74 -22.21
CA GLY A 384 -21.12 -1.87 -21.29
C GLY A 384 -20.76 -1.47 -19.86
N ILE A 385 -19.69 -0.69 -19.69
CA ILE A 385 -19.27 -0.14 -18.39
C ILE A 385 -20.38 0.74 -17.80
N LEU A 386 -20.98 1.63 -18.62
CA LEU A 386 -22.09 2.48 -18.17
C LEU A 386 -23.31 1.66 -17.71
N GLY A 387 -23.59 0.54 -18.37
CA GLY A 387 -24.63 -0.41 -17.97
C GLY A 387 -24.34 -1.04 -16.61
N LEU A 388 -23.12 -1.49 -16.38
CA LEU A 388 -22.69 -2.07 -15.09
C LEU A 388 -22.70 -1.04 -13.96
N GLU A 389 -22.26 0.18 -14.23
CA GLU A 389 -22.31 1.28 -13.25
C GLU A 389 -23.74 1.55 -12.77
N LYS A 390 -24.71 1.61 -13.69
CA LYS A 390 -26.13 1.76 -13.32
C LYS A 390 -26.60 0.61 -12.43
N LYS A 391 -26.15 -0.61 -12.73
CA LYS A 391 -26.48 -1.81 -11.96
C LYS A 391 -25.88 -1.76 -10.55
N LEU A 392 -24.61 -1.38 -10.41
CA LEU A 392 -23.96 -1.15 -9.11
C LEU A 392 -24.67 -0.08 -8.28
N VAL A 393 -25.04 1.04 -8.91
CA VAL A 393 -25.79 2.11 -8.25
C VAL A 393 -27.15 1.63 -7.76
N ALA A 394 -27.84 0.77 -8.53
CA ALA A 394 -29.11 0.19 -8.12
C ALA A 394 -28.94 -0.76 -6.92
N LEU A 395 -27.92 -1.62 -6.94
CA LEU A 395 -27.60 -2.53 -5.84
C LEU A 395 -27.25 -1.77 -4.56
N ALA A 396 -26.37 -0.76 -4.65
CA ALA A 396 -25.99 0.07 -3.51
C ALA A 396 -27.19 0.82 -2.90
N LYS A 397 -28.11 1.33 -3.73
CA LYS A 397 -29.36 1.93 -3.24
C LYS A 397 -30.25 0.92 -2.49
N LYS A 398 -30.39 -0.28 -3.04
CA LYS A 398 -31.19 -1.35 -2.43
C LYS A 398 -30.63 -1.73 -1.06
N GLN A 399 -29.30 -1.85 -0.93
CA GLN A 399 -28.64 -2.11 0.36
C GLN A 399 -28.89 -1.01 1.39
N ILE A 400 -28.78 0.26 1.00
CA ILE A 400 -29.09 1.38 1.90
C ILE A 400 -30.56 1.32 2.36
N GLN A 401 -31.50 1.03 1.46
CA GLN A 401 -32.92 0.90 1.80
C GLN A 401 -33.19 -0.28 2.74
N GLN A 402 -32.57 -1.43 2.49
CA GLN A 402 -32.69 -2.62 3.33
C GLN A 402 -32.12 -2.38 4.73
N ALA A 403 -30.94 -1.75 4.82
CA ALA A 403 -30.37 -1.35 6.09
C ALA A 403 -31.35 -0.42 6.84
N GLN A 404 -31.85 0.61 6.17
CA GLN A 404 -32.81 1.55 6.78
C GLN A 404 -34.12 0.90 7.26
N ALA A 405 -34.58 -0.19 6.63
CA ALA A 405 -35.81 -0.88 7.00
C ALA A 405 -35.64 -1.88 8.17
N GLN A 406 -34.40 -2.20 8.54
CA GLN A 406 -34.08 -3.07 9.68
C GLN A 406 -33.97 -2.28 11.00
N ASN A 407 -33.93 -0.96 10.91
CA ASN A 407 -34.12 -0.02 12.02
C ASN A 407 -35.58 0.38 12.15
#